data_AF-A0A820I8P4-F1
#
_entry.id   AF-A0A820I8P4-F1
#
_cell.length_a   1.000
_cell.length_b   1.000
_cell.length_c   1.000
_cell.angle_alpha   90.00
_cell.angle_beta   90.00
_cell.angle_gamma   90.00
#
_symmetry.space_group_name_H-M   'P 1'
#
loop_
_entity.id
_entity.type
_entity.pdbx_description
1 polymer ?
#
loop_
_entity_poly.entity_id
_entity_poly.type
_entity_poly.pdbx_seq_one_letter_code
_entity_poly.pdbx_strand_id
1 'polypeptide(L)'
;GYLFISVIMNSSSEMKQLIIQNIRNDIQSRNPIFINLALQCVANIGEREMATAFTNEIPRLLISGDTIDPVKQSAALCLLRLHRTSPDSLQLNTEWTARIIHLLNDQHLGVATAAVSLIDALVKRNPDEYKGCVNLAVSRLSRIVTSSYTDFQDYTYYFVPAPWLCVKLLRLLQNYPPPDDPSIRSRLNECLDTILNKAQEPLKSKKVQHSNARNAVLFEAINLIIHMDC
;
A
#
# COMPACT_ATOMS: atom_id res chain seq x y z
N GLY A 1 -12.51 26.00 2.49
CA GLY A 1 -11.27 25.28 2.87
C GLY A 1 -11.57 23.80 2.97
N TYR A 2 -10.68 22.94 2.47
CA TYR A 2 -10.91 21.49 2.36
C TYR A 2 -11.29 20.80 3.69
N LEU A 3 -10.76 21.29 4.82
CA LEU A 3 -11.13 20.79 6.16
C LEU A 3 -12.59 21.12 6.52
N PHE A 4 -13.08 22.30 6.15
CA PHE A 4 -14.45 22.76 6.41
C PHE A 4 -15.47 22.07 5.50
N ILE A 5 -15.11 21.84 4.23
CA ILE A 5 -15.96 21.13 3.26
C ILE A 5 -16.11 19.65 3.64
N SER A 6 -15.04 19.02 4.15
CA SER A 6 -15.09 17.62 4.60
C SER A 6 -16.01 17.39 5.79
N VAL A 7 -16.36 18.44 6.56
CA VAL A 7 -17.21 18.37 7.76
C VAL A 7 -18.68 18.73 7.48
N ILE A 8 -18.98 19.50 6.42
CA ILE A 8 -20.32 20.03 6.13
C ILE A 8 -20.95 19.33 4.92
N MET A 9 -20.71 18.02 4.77
CA MET A 9 -21.37 17.22 3.73
C MET A 9 -22.82 16.91 4.13
N ASN A 10 -23.65 17.96 4.18
CA ASN A 10 -25.11 17.86 4.23
C ASN A 10 -25.74 19.03 3.47
N SER A 11 -25.37 19.19 2.20
CA SER A 11 -25.81 20.30 1.35
C SER A 11 -26.14 19.86 -0.09
N SER A 12 -26.94 20.71 -0.76
CA SER A 12 -27.60 20.56 -2.06
C SER A 12 -26.71 20.05 -3.20
N SER A 13 -27.33 19.41 -4.21
CA SER A 13 -26.64 18.78 -5.35
C SER A 13 -25.73 19.73 -6.13
N GLU A 14 -26.09 21.02 -6.24
CA GLU A 14 -25.26 22.04 -6.89
C GLU A 14 -23.95 22.32 -6.15
N MET A 15 -23.97 22.33 -4.81
CA MET A 15 -22.75 22.52 -4.02
C MET A 15 -21.79 21.34 -4.21
N LYS A 16 -22.32 20.11 -4.29
CA LYS A 16 -21.52 18.91 -4.56
C LYS A 16 -20.84 18.96 -5.92
N GLN A 17 -21.55 19.36 -6.97
CA GLN A 17 -20.96 19.52 -8.31
C GLN A 17 -19.84 20.56 -8.34
N LEU A 18 -20.02 21.69 -7.65
CA LEU A 18 -19.00 22.72 -7.56
C LEU A 18 -17.76 22.25 -6.77
N ILE A 19 -17.95 21.45 -5.73
CA ILE A 19 -16.84 20.84 -4.99
C ILE A 19 -16.08 19.86 -5.89
N ILE A 20 -16.78 18.96 -6.60
CA ILE A 20 -16.15 18.01 -7.54
C ILE A 20 -15.33 18.76 -8.59
N GLN A 21 -15.87 19.85 -9.15
CA GLN A 21 -15.15 20.62 -10.16
C GLN A 21 -13.88 21.29 -9.61
N ASN A 22 -13.94 21.86 -8.40
CA ASN A 22 -12.75 22.45 -7.77
C ASN A 22 -11.69 21.40 -7.43
N ILE A 23 -12.10 20.25 -6.90
CA ILE A 23 -11.18 19.13 -6.63
C ILE A 23 -10.52 18.67 -7.94
N ARG A 24 -11.28 18.58 -9.04
CA ARG A 24 -10.73 18.21 -10.35
C ARG A 24 -9.65 19.20 -10.82
N ASN A 25 -9.90 20.50 -10.68
CA ASN A 25 -8.93 21.53 -11.03
C ASN A 25 -7.63 21.40 -10.20
N ASP A 26 -7.76 21.11 -8.90
CA ASP A 26 -6.60 20.95 -8.02
C ASP A 26 -5.80 19.66 -8.31
N ILE A 27 -6.48 18.56 -8.64
CA ILE A 27 -5.83 17.30 -9.09
C ILE A 27 -5.06 17.52 -10.41
N GLN A 28 -5.58 18.36 -11.30
CA GLN A 28 -4.93 18.69 -12.59
C GLN A 28 -3.87 19.79 -12.47
N SER A 29 -3.75 20.44 -11.31
CA SER A 29 -2.74 21.46 -11.07
C SER A 29 -1.34 20.84 -11.07
N ARG A 30 -0.30 21.68 -11.22
CA ARG A 30 1.10 21.24 -11.06
C ARG A 30 1.59 21.30 -9.61
N ASN A 31 0.75 21.79 -8.69
CA ASN A 31 1.16 22.01 -7.31
C ASN A 31 0.89 20.75 -6.47
N PRO A 32 1.92 20.04 -5.98
CA PRO A 32 1.73 18.81 -5.21
C PRO A 32 0.96 19.02 -3.91
N ILE A 33 0.97 20.24 -3.33
CA ILE A 33 0.20 20.56 -2.13
C ILE A 33 -1.29 20.55 -2.45
N PHE A 34 -1.69 21.18 -3.56
CA PHE A 34 -3.10 21.22 -3.98
C PHE A 34 -3.60 19.84 -4.35
N ILE A 35 -2.80 19.07 -5.09
CA ILE A 35 -3.13 17.69 -5.42
C ILE A 35 -3.34 16.86 -4.14
N ASN A 36 -2.42 16.92 -3.17
CA ASN A 36 -2.54 16.16 -1.94
C ASN A 36 -3.76 16.56 -1.10
N LEU A 37 -4.05 17.86 -0.98
CA LEU A 37 -5.24 18.34 -0.28
C LEU A 37 -6.53 17.87 -0.96
N ALA A 38 -6.57 17.90 -2.29
CA ALA A 38 -7.69 17.38 -3.07
C ALA A 38 -7.88 15.87 -2.86
N LEU A 39 -6.80 15.08 -2.94
CA LEU A 39 -6.84 13.63 -2.70
C LEU A 39 -7.31 13.29 -1.28
N GLN A 40 -6.82 14.02 -0.27
CA GLN A 40 -7.25 13.85 1.12
C GLN A 40 -8.73 14.22 1.30
N CYS A 41 -9.20 15.28 0.66
CA CYS A 41 -10.60 15.66 0.68
C CYS A 41 -11.48 14.55 0.06
N VAL A 42 -11.09 14.02 -1.11
CA VAL A 42 -11.79 12.89 -1.74
C VAL A 42 -11.81 11.65 -0.84
N ALA A 43 -10.68 11.31 -0.21
CA ALA A 43 -10.60 10.16 0.68
C ALA A 43 -11.47 10.33 1.95
N ASN A 44 -11.48 11.53 2.54
CA ASN A 44 -12.24 11.80 3.76
C ASN A 44 -13.75 11.85 3.49
N ILE A 45 -14.18 12.46 2.39
CA ILE A 45 -15.60 12.50 1.99
C ILE A 45 -16.07 11.11 1.56
N GLY A 46 -15.35 10.50 0.61
CA GLY A 46 -15.55 9.11 0.20
C GLY A 46 -16.95 8.76 -0.31
N GLU A 47 -17.73 9.70 -0.86
CA GLU A 47 -19.07 9.42 -1.41
C GLU A 47 -19.02 8.72 -2.78
N ARG A 48 -20.11 8.01 -3.13
CA ARG A 48 -20.25 7.30 -4.42
C ARG A 48 -20.07 8.22 -5.63
N GLU A 49 -20.60 9.44 -5.56
CA GLU A 49 -20.47 10.45 -6.62
C GLU A 49 -18.99 10.81 -6.88
N MET A 50 -18.20 10.99 -5.81
CA MET A 50 -16.76 11.24 -5.89
C MET A 50 -16.02 10.05 -6.50
N ALA A 51 -16.40 8.83 -6.13
CA ALA A 51 -15.81 7.62 -6.69
C ALA A 51 -16.01 7.54 -8.21
N THR A 52 -17.22 7.82 -8.70
CA THR A 52 -17.51 7.91 -10.14
C THR A 52 -16.84 9.09 -10.83
N ALA A 53 -16.71 10.23 -10.16
CA ALA A 53 -16.13 11.43 -10.75
C ALA A 53 -14.61 11.34 -10.98
N PHE A 54 -13.90 10.57 -10.16
CA PHE A 54 -12.43 10.47 -10.17
C PHE A 54 -11.90 9.07 -10.49
N THR A 55 -12.75 8.22 -11.10
CA THR A 55 -12.40 6.82 -11.44
C THR A 55 -11.16 6.73 -12.34
N ASN A 56 -10.90 7.74 -13.18
CA ASN A 56 -9.79 7.71 -14.13
C ASN A 56 -8.60 8.58 -13.69
N GLU A 57 -8.87 9.74 -13.07
CA GLU A 57 -7.85 10.71 -12.69
C GLU A 57 -6.91 10.18 -11.59
N ILE A 58 -7.46 9.50 -10.58
CA ILE A 58 -6.65 9.00 -9.45
C ILE A 58 -5.73 7.83 -9.85
N PRO A 59 -6.20 6.78 -10.56
CA PRO A 59 -5.30 5.73 -11.05
C PRO A 59 -4.24 6.27 -12.00
N ARG A 60 -4.60 7.21 -12.89
CA ARG A 60 -3.65 7.84 -13.81
C ARG A 60 -2.55 8.61 -13.05
N LEU A 61 -2.93 9.34 -12.01
CA LEU A 61 -1.98 10.04 -11.14
C LEU A 61 -1.06 9.07 -10.41
N LEU A 62 -1.60 7.95 -9.91
CA LEU A 62 -0.83 6.92 -9.19
C LEU A 62 0.26 6.26 -10.07
N ILE A 63 -0.05 5.97 -11.33
CA ILE A 63 0.87 5.27 -12.26
C ILE A 63 1.76 6.20 -13.08
N SER A 64 1.61 7.51 -12.93
CA SER A 64 2.36 8.50 -13.71
C SER A 64 3.80 8.61 -13.21
N GLY A 65 4.76 8.53 -14.14
CA GLY A 65 6.19 8.65 -13.84
C GLY A 65 6.59 10.03 -13.33
N ASP A 66 5.88 11.08 -13.77
CA ASP A 66 6.16 12.47 -13.39
C ASP A 66 5.60 12.82 -12.00
N THR A 67 4.82 11.92 -11.40
CA THR A 67 4.18 12.17 -10.10
C THR A 67 5.15 11.87 -8.98
N ILE A 68 5.33 12.86 -8.09
CA ILE A 68 6.21 12.73 -6.93
C ILE A 68 5.69 11.73 -5.90
N ASP A 69 6.60 11.13 -5.13
CA ASP A 69 6.31 10.03 -4.21
C ASP A 69 5.23 10.32 -3.15
N PRO A 70 5.15 11.53 -2.53
CA PRO A 70 4.08 11.83 -1.59
C PRO A 70 2.69 11.82 -2.24
N VAL A 71 2.59 12.26 -3.50
CA VAL A 71 1.33 12.28 -4.24
C VAL A 71 0.92 10.86 -4.61
N LYS A 72 1.85 10.00 -5.03
CA LYS A 72 1.58 8.57 -5.28
C LYS A 72 1.04 7.87 -4.03
N GLN A 73 1.62 8.15 -2.85
CA GLN A 73 1.15 7.61 -1.58
C GLN A 73 -0.31 8.01 -1.27
N SER A 74 -0.61 9.31 -1.36
CA SER A 74 -1.96 9.82 -1.17
C SER A 74 -2.93 9.25 -2.21
N ALA A 75 -2.52 9.13 -3.48
CA ALA A 75 -3.36 8.61 -4.55
C ALA A 75 -3.70 7.13 -4.35
N ALA A 76 -2.72 6.30 -3.93
CA ALA A 76 -2.95 4.90 -3.61
C ALA A 76 -3.94 4.71 -2.46
N LEU A 77 -3.80 5.49 -1.38
CA LEU A 77 -4.71 5.42 -0.23
C LEU A 77 -6.10 6.01 -0.54
N CYS A 78 -6.15 7.05 -1.36
CA CYS A 78 -7.41 7.62 -1.86
C CYS A 78 -8.16 6.58 -2.70
N LEU A 79 -7.47 5.91 -3.64
CA LEU A 79 -8.05 4.85 -4.46
C LEU A 79 -8.52 3.66 -3.60
N LEU A 80 -7.75 3.29 -2.58
CA LEU A 80 -8.14 2.25 -1.61
C LEU A 80 -9.44 2.63 -0.88
N ARG A 81 -9.57 3.89 -0.46
CA ARG A 81 -10.77 4.38 0.21
C ARG A 81 -11.98 4.38 -0.73
N LEU A 82 -11.82 4.85 -1.96
CA LEU A 82 -12.87 4.80 -2.98
C LEU A 82 -13.29 3.37 -3.30
N HIS A 83 -12.33 2.43 -3.37
CA HIS A 83 -12.62 1.02 -3.58
C HIS A 83 -13.51 0.46 -2.47
N ARG A 84 -13.18 0.78 -1.20
CA ARG A 84 -13.96 0.30 -0.05
C ARG A 84 -15.36 0.90 0.00
N THR A 85 -15.57 2.14 -0.46
CA THR A 85 -16.91 2.76 -0.46
C THR A 85 -17.75 2.33 -1.67
N SER A 86 -17.15 2.24 -2.86
CA SER A 86 -17.90 1.98 -4.10
C SER A 86 -17.09 1.05 -5.00
N PRO A 87 -17.04 -0.25 -4.66
CA PRO A 87 -16.21 -1.22 -5.38
C PRO A 87 -16.64 -1.36 -6.84
N ASP A 88 -17.92 -1.19 -7.17
CA ASP A 88 -18.43 -1.34 -8.54
C ASP A 88 -18.06 -0.17 -9.48
N SER A 89 -17.72 0.98 -8.91
CA SER A 89 -17.37 2.17 -9.69
C SER A 89 -15.93 2.10 -10.21
N LEU A 90 -15.05 1.33 -9.58
CA LEU A 90 -13.65 1.21 -9.98
C LEU A 90 -13.45 0.04 -10.92
N GLN A 91 -13.38 0.33 -12.22
CA GLN A 91 -12.95 -0.61 -13.24
C GLN A 91 -11.51 -0.28 -13.63
N LEU A 92 -10.55 -0.98 -13.00
CA LEU A 92 -9.15 -0.86 -13.38
C LEU A 92 -8.90 -1.74 -14.61
N ASN A 93 -8.30 -1.17 -15.66
CA ASN A 93 -7.88 -1.97 -16.80
C ASN A 93 -6.62 -2.79 -16.48
N THR A 94 -6.32 -3.78 -17.31
CA THR A 94 -5.17 -4.68 -17.11
C THR A 94 -3.83 -3.93 -17.05
N GLU A 95 -3.69 -2.84 -17.81
CA GLU A 95 -2.48 -2.02 -17.82
C GLU A 95 -2.24 -1.32 -16.47
N TRP A 96 -3.28 -0.74 -15.89
CA TRP A 96 -3.22 -0.08 -14.58
C TRP A 96 -2.93 -1.10 -13.49
N THR A 97 -3.54 -2.28 -13.54
CA THR A 97 -3.26 -3.38 -12.61
C THR A 97 -1.79 -3.76 -12.63
N ALA A 98 -1.19 -3.96 -13.81
CA ALA A 98 0.23 -4.29 -13.94
C ALA A 98 1.14 -3.18 -13.36
N ARG A 99 0.82 -1.90 -13.64
CA ARG A 99 1.59 -0.77 -13.12
C ARG A 99 1.44 -0.60 -11.60
N ILE A 100 0.25 -0.80 -11.05
CA ILE A 100 -0.01 -0.76 -9.60
C ILE A 100 0.80 -1.86 -8.90
N ILE A 101 0.82 -3.08 -9.45
CA ILE A 101 1.64 -4.18 -8.93
C ILE A 101 3.12 -3.80 -8.95
N HIS A 102 3.59 -3.16 -10.02
CA HIS A 102 4.98 -2.73 -10.13
C HIS A 102 5.41 -1.70 -9.06
N LEU A 103 4.48 -0.93 -8.47
CA LEU A 103 4.78 0.00 -7.37
C LEU A 103 5.34 -0.69 -6.11
N LEU A 104 5.18 -2.01 -5.97
CA LEU A 104 5.85 -2.79 -4.91
C LEU A 104 7.39 -2.71 -4.99
N ASN A 105 7.92 -2.47 -6.19
CA ASN A 105 9.34 -2.31 -6.45
C ASN A 105 9.83 -0.86 -6.40
N ASP A 106 8.96 0.11 -6.14
CA ASP A 106 9.32 1.53 -6.08
C ASP A 106 10.48 1.78 -5.10
N GLN A 107 11.38 2.72 -5.42
CA GLN A 107 12.51 3.04 -4.56
C GLN A 107 12.05 3.61 -3.22
N HIS A 108 10.97 4.41 -3.23
CA HIS A 108 10.43 5.02 -2.03
C HIS A 108 9.53 4.03 -1.26
N LEU A 109 9.97 3.59 -0.08
CA LEU A 109 9.27 2.57 0.72
C LEU A 109 7.87 3.02 1.14
N GLY A 110 7.62 4.32 1.28
CA GLY A 110 6.27 4.86 1.51
C GLY A 110 5.31 4.55 0.35
N VAL A 111 5.78 4.65 -0.90
CA VAL A 111 4.96 4.33 -2.09
C VAL A 111 4.64 2.85 -2.10
N ALA A 112 5.64 1.99 -1.88
CA ALA A 112 5.44 0.55 -1.75
C ALA A 112 4.45 0.21 -0.62
N THR A 113 4.55 0.88 0.54
CA THR A 113 3.65 0.66 1.69
C THR A 113 2.19 1.01 1.36
N ALA A 114 1.96 2.12 0.67
CA ALA A 114 0.64 2.52 0.21
C ALA A 114 0.10 1.56 -0.86
N ALA A 115 0.95 1.16 -1.82
CA ALA A 115 0.61 0.21 -2.88
C ALA A 115 0.24 -1.17 -2.33
N VAL A 116 0.99 -1.73 -1.38
CA VAL A 116 0.63 -3.01 -0.73
C VAL A 116 -0.76 -2.93 -0.10
N SER A 117 -1.07 -1.81 0.55
CA SER A 117 -2.37 -1.62 1.21
C SER A 117 -3.54 -1.57 0.22
N LEU A 118 -3.30 -0.99 -0.96
CA LEU A 118 -4.25 -0.97 -2.07
C LEU A 118 -4.42 -2.37 -2.68
N ILE A 119 -3.31 -3.05 -2.98
CA ILE A 119 -3.31 -4.39 -3.58
C ILE A 119 -3.98 -5.40 -2.65
N ASP A 120 -3.71 -5.39 -1.34
CA ASP A 120 -4.36 -6.27 -0.36
C ASP A 120 -5.90 -6.14 -0.31
N ALA A 121 -6.45 -4.99 -0.71
CA ALA A 121 -7.89 -4.82 -0.85
C ALA A 121 -8.40 -5.35 -2.20
N LEU A 122 -7.68 -5.09 -3.28
CA LEU A 122 -8.06 -5.50 -4.64
C LEU A 122 -8.00 -7.01 -4.84
N VAL A 123 -6.98 -7.67 -4.27
CA VAL A 123 -6.76 -9.13 -4.36
C VAL A 123 -7.95 -9.91 -3.80
N LYS A 124 -8.61 -9.41 -2.76
CA LYS A 124 -9.77 -10.08 -2.14
C LYS A 124 -10.98 -10.19 -3.07
N ARG A 125 -11.05 -9.36 -4.11
CA ARG A 125 -12.11 -9.42 -5.13
C ARG A 125 -11.66 -10.20 -6.36
N ASN A 126 -10.46 -9.90 -6.87
CA ASN A 126 -9.94 -10.46 -8.11
C ASN A 126 -8.53 -11.06 -7.89
N PRO A 127 -8.38 -12.19 -7.19
CA PRO A 127 -7.05 -12.72 -6.85
C PRO A 127 -6.21 -13.04 -8.09
N ASP A 128 -6.83 -13.53 -9.17
CA ASP A 128 -6.12 -13.92 -10.39
C ASP A 128 -5.42 -12.74 -11.11
N GLU A 129 -6.06 -11.57 -11.14
CA GLU A 129 -5.51 -10.37 -11.80
C GLU A 129 -4.25 -9.84 -11.10
N TYR A 130 -4.14 -10.08 -9.79
CA TYR A 130 -3.07 -9.56 -8.96
C TYR A 130 -2.00 -10.60 -8.62
N LYS A 131 -2.07 -11.83 -9.13
CA LYS A 131 -1.08 -12.91 -8.88
C LYS A 131 0.38 -12.48 -9.08
N GLY A 132 0.62 -11.56 -10.02
CA GLY A 132 1.96 -10.99 -10.26
C GLY A 132 2.58 -10.28 -9.04
N CYS A 133 1.78 -9.90 -8.05
CA CYS A 133 2.27 -9.28 -6.82
C CYS A 133 3.06 -10.23 -5.93
N VAL A 134 2.83 -11.55 -6.00
CA VAL A 134 3.48 -12.54 -5.13
C VAL A 134 5.00 -12.52 -5.31
N ASN A 135 5.48 -12.63 -6.56
CA ASN A 135 6.92 -12.61 -6.85
C ASN A 135 7.57 -11.29 -6.39
N LEU A 136 6.90 -10.15 -6.64
CA LEU A 136 7.42 -8.84 -6.24
C LEU A 136 7.42 -8.66 -4.72
N ALA A 137 6.39 -9.15 -4.03
CA ALA A 137 6.29 -9.07 -2.58
C ALA A 137 7.37 -9.92 -1.90
N VAL A 138 7.59 -11.17 -2.36
CA VAL A 138 8.68 -12.04 -1.87
C VAL A 138 10.04 -11.40 -2.15
N SER A 139 10.24 -10.88 -3.36
CA SER A 139 11.49 -10.20 -3.72
C SER A 139 11.77 -8.97 -2.87
N ARG A 140 10.73 -8.18 -2.57
CA ARG A 140 10.85 -6.99 -1.73
C ARG A 140 11.10 -7.36 -0.27
N LEU A 141 10.38 -8.34 0.26
CA LEU A 141 10.56 -8.86 1.62
C LEU A 141 12.00 -9.36 1.81
N SER A 142 12.49 -10.18 0.88
CA SER A 142 13.87 -10.68 0.83
C SER A 142 14.89 -9.55 0.97
N ARG A 143 14.77 -8.50 0.15
CA ARG A 143 15.68 -7.34 0.22
C ARG A 143 15.66 -6.61 1.56
N ILE A 144 14.50 -6.54 2.22
CA ILE A 144 14.37 -5.88 3.53
C ILE A 144 14.94 -6.76 4.64
N VAL A 145 14.64 -8.06 4.65
CA VAL A 145 15.11 -8.95 5.71
C VAL A 145 16.60 -9.25 5.63
N THR A 146 17.22 -9.15 4.45
CA THR A 146 18.68 -9.28 4.30
C THR A 146 19.41 -7.94 4.34
N SER A 147 18.70 -6.82 4.59
CA SER A 147 19.32 -5.50 4.55
C SER A 147 20.32 -5.30 5.69
N SER A 148 21.33 -4.48 5.41
CA SER A 148 22.29 -4.01 6.40
C SER A 148 21.74 -2.81 7.17
N TYR A 149 22.46 -2.36 8.21
CA TYR A 149 22.07 -1.20 9.01
C TYR A 149 22.26 0.14 8.28
N THR A 150 23.04 0.16 7.19
CA THR A 150 23.21 1.34 6.35
C THR A 150 22.08 1.51 5.33
N ASP A 151 21.31 0.44 5.08
CA ASP A 151 20.18 0.45 4.17
C ASP A 151 18.92 0.99 4.87
N PHE A 152 18.06 1.68 4.12
CA PHE A 152 16.74 2.12 4.60
C PHE A 152 16.77 2.93 5.90
N GLN A 153 17.75 3.84 6.06
CA GLN A 153 17.95 4.59 7.31
C GLN A 153 16.67 5.31 7.78
N ASP A 154 15.98 5.99 6.87
CA ASP A 154 14.73 6.72 7.16
C ASP A 154 13.54 5.80 7.52
N TYR A 155 13.63 4.52 7.16
CA TYR A 155 12.58 3.52 7.37
C TYR A 155 12.96 2.46 8.42
N THR A 156 14.11 2.62 9.07
CA THR A 156 14.55 1.73 10.15
C THR A 156 13.97 2.23 11.47
N TYR A 157 13.17 1.39 12.11
CA TYR A 157 12.54 1.70 13.38
C TYR A 157 13.20 0.89 14.49
N TYR A 158 13.94 1.54 15.38
CA TYR A 158 14.65 0.89 16.50
C TYR A 158 15.45 -0.34 16.06
N PHE A 159 16.33 -0.21 15.05
CA PHE A 159 17.14 -1.30 14.50
C PHE A 159 16.36 -2.42 13.79
N VAL A 160 15.07 -2.24 13.53
CA VAL A 160 14.26 -3.14 12.71
C VAL A 160 13.99 -2.45 11.36
N PRO A 161 14.43 -3.03 10.23
CA PRO A 161 14.24 -2.41 8.92
C PRO A 161 12.77 -2.53 8.47
N ALA A 162 12.14 -1.39 8.20
CA ALA A 162 10.79 -1.27 7.63
C ALA A 162 9.73 -2.26 8.19
N PRO A 163 9.52 -2.33 9.52
CA PRO A 163 8.69 -3.37 10.13
C PRO A 163 7.25 -3.39 9.61
N TRP A 164 6.64 -2.22 9.41
CA TRP A 164 5.26 -2.12 8.90
C TRP A 164 5.13 -2.59 7.45
N LEU A 165 6.15 -2.36 6.62
CA LEU A 165 6.16 -2.85 5.24
C LEU A 165 6.31 -4.38 5.24
N CYS A 166 7.19 -4.94 6.06
CA CYS A 166 7.31 -6.39 6.23
C CYS A 166 5.98 -7.04 6.64
N VAL A 167 5.31 -6.51 7.67
CA VAL A 167 3.99 -7.00 8.12
C VAL A 167 2.97 -6.92 6.99
N LYS A 168 2.90 -5.80 6.27
CA LYS A 168 1.97 -5.65 5.14
C LYS A 168 2.26 -6.62 3.99
N LEU A 169 3.53 -6.87 3.67
CA LEU A 169 3.92 -7.83 2.63
C LEU A 169 3.57 -9.25 3.03
N LEU A 170 3.87 -9.66 4.28
CA LEU A 170 3.53 -10.97 4.81
C LEU A 170 2.01 -11.19 4.79
N ARG A 171 1.23 -10.19 5.20
CA ARG A 171 -0.23 -10.23 5.15
C ARG A 171 -0.78 -10.28 3.72
N LEU A 172 -0.15 -9.58 2.77
CA LEU A 172 -0.52 -9.67 1.36
C LEU A 172 -0.35 -11.11 0.84
N LEU A 173 0.75 -11.77 1.19
CA LEU A 173 1.05 -13.14 0.78
C LEU A 173 0.02 -14.16 1.33
N GLN A 174 -0.58 -13.91 2.50
CA GLN A 174 -1.63 -14.76 3.06
C GLN A 174 -2.94 -14.77 2.23
N ASN A 175 -3.09 -13.89 1.24
CA ASN A 175 -4.25 -13.95 0.32
C ASN A 175 -4.08 -15.00 -0.79
N TYR A 176 -2.92 -15.68 -0.85
CA TYR A 176 -2.61 -16.67 -1.88
C TYR A 176 -2.24 -18.02 -1.26
N PRO A 177 -2.40 -19.13 -2.02
CA PRO A 177 -1.77 -20.40 -1.67
C PRO A 177 -0.24 -20.29 -1.76
N PRO A 178 0.50 -21.28 -1.23
CA PRO A 178 1.94 -21.36 -1.41
C PRO A 178 2.34 -21.21 -2.89
N PRO A 179 3.41 -20.46 -3.22
CA PRO A 179 3.82 -20.26 -4.60
C PRO A 179 4.10 -21.59 -5.33
N ASP A 180 3.52 -21.75 -6.52
CA ASP A 180 3.74 -22.94 -7.38
C ASP A 180 5.19 -23.01 -7.87
N ASP A 181 5.79 -21.85 -8.17
CA ASP A 181 7.17 -21.73 -8.62
C ASP A 181 8.15 -22.10 -7.47
N PRO A 182 8.94 -23.19 -7.63
CA PRO A 182 9.89 -23.62 -6.63
C PRO A 182 10.92 -22.54 -6.24
N SER A 183 11.31 -21.67 -7.19
CA SER A 183 12.26 -20.60 -6.93
C SER A 183 11.68 -19.53 -6.01
N ILE A 184 10.42 -19.12 -6.26
CA ILE A 184 9.73 -18.14 -5.42
C ILE A 184 9.49 -18.73 -4.02
N ARG A 185 9.08 -20.01 -3.97
CA ARG A 185 8.85 -20.72 -2.71
C ARG A 185 10.13 -20.86 -1.88
N SER A 186 11.24 -21.27 -2.49
CA SER A 186 12.55 -21.35 -1.80
C SER A 186 12.93 -20.01 -1.20
N ARG A 187 12.82 -18.94 -2.00
CA ARG A 187 13.15 -17.59 -1.55
C ARG A 187 12.24 -17.12 -0.40
N LEU A 188 10.95 -17.44 -0.44
CA LEU A 188 10.04 -17.13 0.66
C LEU A 188 10.43 -17.88 1.93
N ASN A 189 10.75 -19.17 1.84
CA ASN A 189 11.21 -19.97 2.98
C ASN A 189 12.50 -19.41 3.58
N GLU A 190 13.50 -19.06 2.75
CA GLU A 190 14.73 -18.41 3.22
C GLU A 190 14.45 -17.08 3.94
N CYS A 191 13.47 -16.30 3.47
CA CYS A 191 13.05 -15.07 4.15
C CYS A 191 12.45 -15.36 5.52
N LEU A 192 11.59 -16.37 5.62
CA LEU A 192 10.94 -16.76 6.87
C LEU A 192 11.95 -17.32 7.87
N ASP A 193 12.87 -18.17 7.43
CA ASP A 193 13.99 -18.66 8.25
C ASP A 193 14.85 -17.51 8.76
N THR A 194 15.14 -16.52 7.90
CA THR A 194 15.88 -15.32 8.31
C THR A 194 15.15 -14.54 9.39
N ILE A 195 13.82 -14.39 9.28
CA ILE A 195 12.99 -13.71 10.30
C ILE A 195 13.02 -14.49 11.63
N LEU A 196 12.86 -15.82 11.58
CA LEU A 196 12.90 -16.69 12.76
C LEU A 196 14.27 -16.66 13.45
N ASN A 197 15.36 -16.75 12.69
CA ASN A 197 16.72 -16.66 13.21
C ASN A 197 16.97 -15.30 13.90
N LYS A 198 16.54 -14.19 13.27
CA LYS A 198 16.65 -12.85 13.88
C LYS A 198 15.83 -12.67 15.16
N ALA A 199 14.77 -13.46 15.34
CA ALA A 199 13.98 -13.44 16.57
C ALA A 199 14.70 -14.16 17.73
N GLN A 200 15.50 -15.19 17.43
CA GLN A 200 16.32 -15.92 18.41
C GLN A 200 17.56 -15.12 18.83
N GLU A 201 18.05 -14.21 17.99
CA GLU A 201 19.17 -13.32 18.33
C GLU A 201 18.86 -12.46 19.58
N PRO A 202 19.89 -12.15 20.39
CA PRO A 202 19.74 -11.26 21.54
C PRO A 202 19.26 -9.88 21.10
N LEU A 203 18.39 -9.27 21.90
CA LEU A 203 17.84 -7.95 21.61
C LEU A 203 18.96 -6.90 21.51
N LYS A 204 19.00 -6.16 20.39
CA LYS A 204 19.95 -5.06 20.18
C LYS A 204 19.62 -3.84 21.04
N SER A 205 18.40 -3.76 21.55
CA SER A 205 17.93 -2.69 22.43
C SER A 205 16.98 -3.23 23.49
N LYS A 206 17.11 -2.74 24.73
CA LYS A 206 16.18 -3.04 25.84
C LYS A 206 14.85 -2.28 25.74
N LYS A 207 14.70 -1.39 24.75
CA LYS A 207 13.49 -0.58 24.57
C LYS A 207 12.32 -1.47 24.09
N VAL A 208 11.16 -1.28 24.71
CA VAL A 208 9.93 -2.03 24.36
C VAL A 208 9.55 -1.86 22.89
N GLN A 209 9.81 -0.70 22.31
CA GLN A 209 9.53 -0.41 20.89
C GLN A 209 10.31 -1.34 19.94
N HIS A 210 11.57 -1.65 20.26
CA HIS A 210 12.38 -2.60 19.48
C HIS A 210 11.77 -4.00 19.53
N SER A 211 11.45 -4.48 20.73
CA SER A 211 10.83 -5.79 20.95
C SER A 211 9.49 -5.88 20.21
N ASN A 212 8.62 -4.89 20.34
CA ASN A 212 7.31 -4.87 19.68
C ASN A 212 7.41 -4.87 18.15
N ALA A 213 8.31 -4.05 17.57
CA ALA A 213 8.49 -4.00 16.13
C ALA A 213 9.03 -5.32 15.57
N ARG A 214 9.99 -5.94 16.28
CA ARG A 214 10.53 -7.27 15.91
C ARG A 214 9.46 -8.35 16.01
N ASN A 215 8.72 -8.38 17.12
CA ASN A 215 7.70 -9.38 17.37
C ASN A 215 6.51 -9.24 16.41
N ALA A 216 6.14 -8.03 15.99
CA ALA A 216 5.10 -7.83 14.98
C ALA A 216 5.44 -8.52 13.65
N VAL A 217 6.69 -8.38 13.17
CA VAL A 217 7.15 -9.07 11.95
C VAL A 217 7.19 -10.59 12.16
N LEU A 218 7.67 -11.04 13.32
CA LEU A 218 7.72 -12.46 13.68
C LEU A 218 6.33 -13.11 13.69
N PHE A 219 5.35 -12.50 14.37
CA PHE A 219 4.01 -13.06 14.46
C PHE A 219 3.31 -13.11 13.11
N GLU A 220 3.49 -12.09 12.27
CA GLU A 220 2.93 -12.11 10.93
C GLU A 220 3.60 -13.18 10.04
N ALA A 221 4.89 -13.46 10.24
CA ALA A 221 5.60 -14.54 9.57
C ALA A 221 5.09 -15.92 10.01
N ILE A 222 4.85 -16.11 11.32
CA ILE A 222 4.25 -17.32 11.87
C ILE A 222 2.84 -17.54 11.29
N ASN A 223 2.02 -16.49 11.21
CA ASN A 223 0.70 -16.57 10.60
C ASN A 223 0.76 -17.01 9.14
N LEU A 224 1.74 -16.50 8.37
CA LEU A 224 1.95 -16.92 7.00
C LEU A 224 2.40 -18.39 6.91
N ILE A 225 3.28 -18.85 7.79
CA ILE A 225 3.69 -20.27 7.85
C ILE A 225 2.47 -21.17 8.11
N ILE A 226 1.68 -20.84 9.15
CA ILE A 226 0.46 -21.61 9.48
C ILE A 226 -0.50 -21.64 8.29
N HIS A 227 -0.67 -20.51 7.60
CA HIS A 227 -1.53 -20.43 6.41
C HIS A 227 -1.03 -21.28 5.24
N MET A 228 0.29 -21.44 5.08
CA MET A 228 0.88 -22.27 4.01
C MET A 228 0.85 -23.77 4.31
N ASP A 229 0.72 -24.16 5.58
CA ASP A 229 0.66 -25.56 6.04
C ASP A 229 -0.78 -26.11 6.10
N CYS A 230 -1.80 -25.24 6.00
CA CYS A 230 -3.23 -25.60 5.98
C CYS A 230 -3.74 -25.85 4.55
#